data_AF-A0A920I1K6-F1
#
_entry.id   AF-A0A920I1K6-F1
#
_cell.length_a   1.000
_cell.length_b   1.000
_cell.length_c   1.000
_cell.angle_alpha   90.00
_cell.angle_beta   90.00
_cell.angle_gamma   90.00
#
_symmetry.space_group_name_H-M   'P 1'
#
loop_
_entity.id
_entity.type
_entity.pdbx_description
1 polymer ?
#
loop_
_entity_poly.entity_id
_entity_poly.type
_entity_poly.pdbx_seq_one_letter_code
_entity_poly.pdbx_strand_id
1 'polypeptide(L)' 'MSVYAIKVWLSKSEKDWFLYKDLEDHVVHTWSRREKAEEVMNLLTCHKAEITEEIPAPALARSTEKKQKLKVEN' A
#
# COMPACT_ATOMS: atom_id res chain seq x y z
N MET A 1 -4.82 15.07 -5.42
CA MET A 1 -4.86 14.26 -4.18
C MET A 1 -3.69 13.31 -4.26
N SER A 2 -2.70 13.44 -3.37
CA SER A 2 -1.60 12.46 -3.29
C SER A 2 -2.13 11.15 -2.71
N VAL A 3 -1.66 10.04 -3.26
CA VAL A 3 -1.97 8.70 -2.78
C VAL A 3 -0.67 8.05 -2.38
N TYR A 4 -0.62 7.60 -1.14
CA TYR A 4 0.54 6.97 -0.53
C TYR A 4 0.36 5.46 -0.54
N ALA A 5 1.41 4.72 -0.87
CA ALA A 5 1.53 3.30 -0.67
C ALA A 5 2.80 3.00 0.12
N ILE A 6 2.90 1.77 0.62
CA ILE A 6 4.07 1.33 1.38
C ILE A 6 4.83 0.33 0.52
N LYS A 7 6.10 0.60 0.23
CA LYS A 7 7.07 -0.37 -0.28
C LYS A 7 7.66 -1.11 0.90
N VAL A 8 7.66 -2.43 0.85
CA VAL A 8 8.27 -3.29 1.86
C VAL A 8 9.36 -4.13 1.22
N TRP A 9 10.48 -4.25 1.90
CA TRP A 9 11.57 -5.16 1.54
C TRP A 9 11.59 -6.28 2.56
N LEU A 10 11.45 -7.51 2.06
CA LEU A 10 11.50 -8.71 2.90
C LEU A 10 12.94 -9.23 3.06
N SER A 11 13.85 -8.82 2.17
CA SER A 11 15.25 -9.24 2.17
C SER A 11 16.20 -8.02 2.21
N LYS A 12 17.50 -8.29 2.39
CA LYS A 12 18.56 -7.27 2.27
C LYS A 12 18.78 -6.80 0.83
N SER A 13 18.13 -7.43 -0.16
CA SER A 13 18.25 -7.09 -1.56
C SER A 13 17.35 -5.90 -1.87
N GLU A 14 17.94 -4.77 -2.28
CA GLU A 14 17.17 -3.56 -2.64
C GLU A 14 16.26 -3.76 -3.85
N LYS A 15 16.51 -4.81 -4.64
CA LYS A 15 15.73 -5.17 -5.83
C LYS A 15 14.45 -5.95 -5.51
N ASP A 16 14.37 -6.57 -4.33
CA ASP A 16 13.22 -7.39 -3.90
C ASP A 16 12.25 -6.59 -3.04
N TRP A 17 11.75 -5.49 -3.59
CA TRP A 17 10.70 -4.69 -2.97
C TRP A 17 9.32 -5.08 -3.48
N PHE A 18 8.34 -4.99 -2.60
CA PHE A 18 6.95 -5.26 -2.90
C PHE A 18 6.08 -4.09 -2.45
N LEU A 19 5.02 -3.79 -3.19
CA LEU A 19 3.97 -2.92 -2.68
C LEU A 19 3.15 -3.69 -1.67
N TYR A 20 2.92 -3.07 -0.51
CA TYR A 20 2.06 -3.61 0.51
C TYR A 20 0.65 -3.78 -0.07
N LYS A 21 0.26 -5.03 -0.24
CA LYS A 21 -0.99 -5.43 -0.86
C LYS A 21 -1.66 -6.50 -0.01
N ASP A 22 -2.97 -6.55 -0.14
CA ASP A 22 -3.79 -7.58 0.43
C ASP A 22 -3.39 -8.95 -0.14
N LEU A 23 -3.29 -9.96 0.72
CA LEU A 23 -2.95 -11.31 0.28
C LEU A 23 -4.12 -12.01 -0.39
N GLU A 24 -5.36 -11.65 -0.07
CA GLU A 24 -6.57 -12.28 -0.61
C GLU A 24 -6.88 -11.73 -2.00
N ASP A 25 -7.00 -10.41 -2.13
CA ASP A 25 -7.42 -9.78 -3.39
C ASP A 25 -6.23 -9.29 -4.25
N HIS A 26 -5.00 -9.41 -3.74
CA HIS A 26 -3.79 -8.85 -4.37
C HIS A 26 -3.87 -7.34 -4.65
N VAL A 27 -4.71 -6.62 -3.91
CA VAL A 27 -4.94 -5.18 -4.06
C VAL A 27 -3.95 -4.40 -3.21
N VAL A 28 -3.21 -3.48 -3.82
CA VAL A 28 -2.28 -2.60 -3.09
C VAL A 28 -3.07 -1.71 -2.13
N HIS A 29 -2.66 -1.67 -0.87
CA HIS A 29 -3.23 -0.72 0.07
C HIS A 29 -2.67 0.66 -0.23
N THR A 30 -3.60 1.58 -0.33
CA THR A 30 -3.30 2.99 -0.56
C THR A 30 -3.84 3.81 0.60
N TRP A 31 -3.22 4.93 0.87
CA TRP A 31 -3.65 5.86 1.90
C TRP A 31 -3.72 7.26 1.29
N SER A 32 -4.75 8.01 1.67
CA SER A 32 -4.87 9.42 1.30
C SER A 32 -4.10 10.34 2.25
N ARG A 33 -3.73 9.83 3.43
CA ARG A 33 -2.96 10.55 4.46
C ARG A 33 -1.66 9.82 4.70
N ARG A 34 -0.56 10.58 4.66
CA ARG A 34 0.78 10.06 4.95
C ARG A 34 0.90 9.52 6.37
N GLU A 35 0.37 10.24 7.36
CA GLU A 35 0.39 9.82 8.79
C GLU A 35 -0.16 8.40 8.99
N LYS A 36 -1.29 8.06 8.35
CA LYS A 36 -1.84 6.71 8.42
C LYS A 36 -0.95 5.65 7.77
N ALA A 37 -0.27 6.01 6.68
CA ALA A 37 0.68 5.11 6.06
C ALA A 37 1.93 4.93 6.95
N GLU A 38 2.37 5.97 7.66
CA GLU A 38 3.49 5.91 8.62
C GLU A 38 3.13 5.05 9.84
N GLU A 39 1.92 5.18 10.38
CA GLU A 39 1.43 4.32 11.46
C GLU A 39 1.46 2.84 11.07
N VAL A 40 0.91 2.49 9.89
CA VAL A 40 0.94 1.11 9.39
C VAL A 40 2.37 0.68 9.12
N MET A 41 3.20 1.52 8.52
CA MET A 41 4.62 1.23 8.27
C MET A 41 5.36 0.90 9.56
N ASN A 42 5.09 1.62 10.66
CA ASN A 42 5.71 1.39 11.96
C ASN A 42 5.21 0.11 12.64
N LEU A 43 4.01 -0.37 12.29
CA LEU A 43 3.47 -1.64 12.76
C LEU A 43 4.00 -2.84 11.96
N LEU A 44 4.52 -2.62 10.75
CA LEU A 44 5.03 -3.70 9.90
C LEU A 44 6.41 -4.17 10.38
N THR A 45 6.51 -5.46 10.71
CA THR A 45 7.77 -6.13 11.05
C THR A 45 8.47 -6.60 9.78
N CYS A 46 9.08 -5.67 9.05
CA CYS A 46 9.84 -5.94 7.83
C CYS A 46 11.25 -5.35 7.90
N HIS A 47 12.15 -5.80 7.03
CA HIS A 47 13.55 -5.38 7.04
C HIS A 47 13.69 -3.89 6.72
N LYS A 48 12.95 -3.43 5.71
CA LYS A 48 12.84 -2.01 5.35
C LYS A 48 11.42 -1.77 4.87
N ALA A 49 10.87 -0.61 5.20
CA ALA A 49 9.65 -0.11 4.59
C ALA A 49 9.80 1.38 4.28
N GLU A 50 9.13 1.82 3.22
CA GLU A 50 9.21 3.19 2.73
C GLU A 50 7.88 3.60 2.13
N ILE A 51 7.46 4.83 2.40
CA ILE A 51 6.25 5.38 1.81
C ILE A 51 6.58 5.93 0.42
N THR A 52 5.80 5.51 -0.55
CA THR A 52 5.93 5.94 -1.94
C THR A 52 4.61 6.55 -2.43
N GLU A 53 4.72 7.54 -3.31
CA GLU A 53 3.57 8.06 -4.07
C GLU A 53 3.52 7.46 -5.49
N GLU A 54 4.55 6.69 -5.87
CA GLU A 54 4.65 6.03 -7.17
C GLU A 54 3.90 4.70 -7.15
N ILE A 55 2.59 4.79 -7.35
CA ILE A 55 1.71 3.63 -7.46
C ILE A 55 1.33 3.45 -8.93
N PRO A 56 1.48 2.24 -9.51
CA PRO A 56 1.01 1.99 -10.86
C PRO A 56 -0.49 2.30 -10.97
N ALA A 57 -0.90 3.06 -11.98
CA ALA A 57 -2.30 3.37 -12.27
C ALA A 57 -3.26 2.15 -12.20
N PRO A 58 -2.91 0.95 -12.73
CA PRO A 58 -3.77 -0.22 -12.59
C PRO A 58 -3.90 -0.72 -11.14
N ALA A 59 -2.85 -0.60 -10.33
CA ALA A 59 -2.90 -0.97 -8.92
C ALA A 59 -3.73 0.04 -8.11
N LEU A 60 -3.62 1.32 -8.44
CA LEU A 60 -4.42 2.38 -7.85
C LEU A 60 -5.91 2.19 -8.14
N ALA A 61 -6.26 1.92 -9.40
CA ALA A 61 -7.63 1.67 -9.82
C ALA A 61 -8.27 0.52 -9.03
N ARG A 62 -7.57 -0.62 -8.88
CA ARG A 62 -8.04 -1.76 -8.07
C ARG A 62 -8.23 -1.39 -6.60
N SER A 63 -7.31 -0.61 -6.03
CA SER A 63 -7.40 -0.12 -4.64
C SER A 63 -8.61 0.79 -4.43
N THR A 64 -8.84 1.71 -5.36
CA THR A 64 -9.99 2.62 -5.34
C THR A 64 -11.29 1.86 -5.51
N GLU A 65 -11.35 0.88 -6.41
CA GLU A 65 -12.55 0.07 -6.64
C GLU A 65 -12.92 -0.77 -5.40
N LYS A 66 -11.95 -1.43 -4.75
CA LYS A 66 -12.18 -2.17 -3.49
C LYS A 66 -12.73 -1.24 -2.40
N LYS A 67 -12.15 -0.05 -2.24
CA LYS A 67 -12.63 0.96 -1.28
C LYS A 67 -14.01 1.50 -1.61
N GLN A 68 -14.35 1.65 -2.89
CA GLN A 68 -15.68 2.08 -3.30
C GLN A 68 -16.71 0.99 -3.01
N LYS A 69 -16.41 -0.28 -3.28
CA LYS A 69 -17.29 -1.42 -2.93
C LYS A 69 -17.54 -1.48 -1.41
N LEU A 70 -16.49 -1.39 -0.60
CA LEU A 70 -16.60 -1.35 0.87
C LEU A 70 -17.39 -0.13 1.41
N LYS A 71 -17.45 0.98 0.66
CA LYS A 71 -18.26 2.15 1.03
C LYS A 71 -19.74 2.00 0.68
N VAL A 72 -20.09 1.11 -0.25
CA VAL A 72 -21.47 0.89 -0.71
C VAL A 72 -22.21 -0.12 0.17
N GLU A 73 -21.49 -0.97 0.92
CA GLU A 73 -22.08 -1.97 1.82
C GLU A 73 -22.39 -1.47 3.25
N ASN A 74 -22.32 -0.16 3.53
CA ASN A 74 -22.74 0.43 4.81
C ASN A 74 -23.94 1.36 4.65
#